data_AF-A0A1I6BVL2-F1
#
_entry.id   AF-A0A1I6BVL2-F1
#
_cell.length_a   1.000
_cell.length_b   1.000
_cell.length_c   1.000
_cell.angle_alpha   90.00
_cell.angle_beta   90.00
_cell.angle_gamma   90.00
#
_symmetry.space_group_name_H-M   'P 1'
#
loop_
_entity.id
_entity.type
_entity.pdbx_description
1 polymer ?
#
loop_
_entity_poly.entity_id
_entity_poly.type
_entity_poly.pdbx_seq_one_letter_code
_entity_poly.pdbx_strand_id
1 'polypeptide(L)'
;MGLDMFLFEVPKIGEMTCEEVLSVHVELGRLKSEKNELYEQVKPYVKNFVKYGHKWKSLLTEVAYWRKANQIHHWFVENVQEGVDPSDPYEVSREQLVGLHQLCIKVIDTKQAPALLPTQPGFFFGSTDYDDYYYLDVEYTKSITEILLNTFNFDTHYLVYQSSW
;
A
#
# COMPACT_ATOMS: atom_id res chain seq x y z
N MET A 1 -10.07 -17.69 2.03
CA MET A 1 -9.56 -16.43 1.47
C MET A 1 -9.60 -15.39 2.57
N GLY A 2 -8.78 -14.34 2.51
CA GLY A 2 -8.78 -13.30 3.54
C GLY A 2 -7.89 -12.14 3.12
N LEU A 3 -8.05 -11.01 3.79
CA LEU A 3 -7.39 -9.73 3.50
C LEU A 3 -5.86 -9.73 3.60
N ASP A 4 -5.21 -9.57 2.46
CA ASP A 4 -3.78 -9.28 2.32
C ASP A 4 -3.62 -7.83 1.85
N MET A 5 -2.74 -7.07 2.50
CA MET A 5 -2.57 -5.63 2.28
C MET A 5 -1.10 -5.31 2.03
N PHE A 6 -0.83 -4.40 1.11
CA PHE A 6 0.52 -4.05 0.70
C PHE A 6 0.66 -2.53 0.58
N LEU A 7 1.85 -2.02 0.92
CA LEU A 7 2.34 -0.77 0.35
C LEU A 7 3.44 -1.07 -0.66
N PHE A 8 3.39 -0.39 -1.79
CA PHE A 8 4.37 -0.46 -2.84
C PHE A 8 5.05 0.89 -3.08
N GLU A 9 6.35 0.86 -3.30
CA GLU A 9 7.10 1.92 -3.96
C GLU A 9 6.92 1.77 -5.48
N VAL A 10 6.51 2.86 -6.14
CA VAL A 10 6.35 2.95 -7.60
C VAL A 10 7.13 4.17 -8.11
N PRO A 11 8.01 4.04 -9.11
CA PRO A 11 8.81 5.16 -9.61
C PRO A 11 7.95 6.20 -10.34
N LYS A 12 8.26 7.49 -10.15
CA LYS A 12 7.75 8.55 -11.03
C LYS A 12 8.54 8.54 -12.34
N ILE A 13 7.84 8.56 -13.47
CA ILE A 13 8.45 8.40 -14.79
C ILE A 13 7.98 9.55 -15.69
N GLY A 14 8.84 10.57 -15.84
CA GLY A 14 8.48 11.77 -16.58
C GLY A 14 7.27 12.47 -15.94
N GLU A 15 6.30 12.85 -16.78
CA GLU A 15 5.06 13.51 -16.34
C GLU A 15 3.89 12.52 -16.10
N MET A 16 4.17 11.20 -16.08
CA MET A 16 3.13 10.20 -15.84
C MET A 16 2.60 10.30 -14.41
N THR A 17 1.28 10.31 -14.28
CA THR A 17 0.56 10.15 -13.02
C THR A 17 0.77 8.75 -12.44
N CYS A 18 0.46 8.57 -11.14
CA CYS A 18 0.54 7.26 -10.51
C CYS A 18 -0.33 6.22 -11.24
N GLU A 19 -1.55 6.60 -11.63
CA GLU A 19 -2.48 5.73 -12.37
C GLU A 19 -1.90 5.28 -13.72
N GLU A 20 -1.29 6.20 -14.48
CA GLU A 20 -0.66 5.87 -15.76
C GLU A 20 0.50 4.88 -15.58
N VAL A 21 1.35 5.06 -14.56
CA VAL A 21 2.45 4.12 -14.28
C VAL A 21 1.90 2.74 -13.89
N LEU A 22 0.83 2.70 -13.09
CA LEU A 22 0.17 1.45 -12.69
C LEU A 22 -0.48 0.74 -13.89
N SER A 23 -1.14 1.49 -14.79
CA SER A 23 -1.69 0.95 -16.04
C SER A 23 -0.60 0.35 -16.93
N VAL A 24 0.53 1.06 -17.09
CA VAL A 24 1.69 0.56 -17.82
C VAL A 24 2.29 -0.68 -17.15
N HIS A 25 2.29 -0.75 -15.81
CA HIS A 25 2.76 -1.93 -15.08
C HIS A 25 1.93 -3.17 -15.40
N VAL A 26 0.60 -3.07 -15.41
CA VAL A 26 -0.32 -4.17 -15.76
C VAL A 26 -0.04 -4.67 -17.18
N GLU A 27 0.18 -3.74 -18.10
CA GLU A 27 0.38 -4.03 -19.52
C GLU A 27 1.85 -4.32 -19.91
N LEU A 28 2.77 -4.35 -18.93
CA LEU A 28 4.22 -4.36 -19.16
C LEU A 28 4.67 -5.51 -20.09
N GLY A 29 4.07 -6.70 -19.93
CA GLY A 29 4.35 -7.86 -20.77
C GLY A 29 3.93 -7.66 -22.23
N ARG A 30 2.74 -7.10 -22.45
CA ARG A 30 2.20 -6.82 -23.78
C ARG A 30 3.01 -5.73 -24.47
N LEU A 31 3.22 -4.60 -23.79
CA LEU A 31 3.98 -3.45 -24.32
C LEU A 31 5.39 -3.85 -24.76
N LYS A 32 6.05 -4.71 -23.97
CA LYS A 32 7.35 -5.29 -24.34
C LYS A 32 7.28 -6.11 -25.62
N SER A 33 6.26 -6.97 -25.76
CA SER A 33 6.12 -7.86 -26.92
C SER A 33 5.85 -7.08 -28.22
N GLU A 34 5.12 -5.98 -28.11
CA GLU A 34 4.76 -5.09 -29.21
C GLU A 34 5.88 -4.08 -29.56
N LYS A 35 6.98 -4.05 -28.80
CA LYS A 35 8.03 -3.02 -28.90
C LYS A 35 7.46 -1.60 -28.81
N ASN A 36 6.47 -1.42 -27.94
CA ASN A 36 5.81 -0.14 -27.74
C ASN A 36 6.79 0.89 -27.15
N GLU A 37 6.70 2.15 -27.58
CA GLU A 37 7.57 3.23 -27.10
C GLU A 37 7.45 3.45 -25.58
N LEU A 38 6.25 3.26 -25.01
CA LEU A 38 6.03 3.32 -23.56
C LEU A 38 6.87 2.27 -22.82
N TYR A 39 7.08 1.08 -23.39
CA TYR A 39 7.95 0.09 -22.79
C TYR A 39 9.38 0.60 -22.69
N GLU A 40 9.91 1.20 -23.77
CA GLU A 40 11.27 1.73 -23.76
C GLU A 40 11.43 2.91 -22.77
N GLN A 41 10.38 3.71 -22.57
CA GLN A 41 10.36 4.76 -21.55
C GLN A 41 10.42 4.20 -20.12
N VAL A 42 9.64 3.16 -19.79
CA VAL A 42 9.59 2.62 -18.41
C VAL A 42 10.66 1.57 -18.12
N LYS A 43 11.23 0.93 -19.15
CA LYS A 43 12.23 -0.16 -19.04
C LYS A 43 13.40 0.13 -18.10
N PRO A 44 13.98 1.35 -18.03
CA PRO A 44 15.05 1.66 -17.07
C PRO A 44 14.62 1.51 -15.60
N TYR A 45 13.33 1.63 -15.32
CA TYR A 45 12.75 1.57 -13.97
C TYR A 45 12.26 0.15 -13.59
N VAL A 46 12.20 -0.77 -14.57
CA VAL A 46 11.73 -2.14 -14.33
C VAL A 46 12.76 -2.92 -13.52
N LYS A 47 12.40 -3.24 -12.27
CA LYS A 47 13.22 -4.09 -11.39
C LYS A 47 13.07 -5.56 -11.76
N ASN A 48 14.16 -6.31 -11.63
CA ASN A 48 14.18 -7.75 -11.85
C ASN A 48 14.34 -8.44 -10.50
N PHE A 49 13.41 -9.31 -10.16
CA PHE A 49 13.40 -10.04 -8.91
C PHE A 49 13.73 -11.50 -9.16
N VAL A 50 14.51 -12.08 -8.25
CA VAL A 50 14.85 -13.50 -8.26
C VAL A 50 14.69 -14.05 -6.85
N LYS A 51 13.76 -14.99 -6.65
CA LYS A 51 13.54 -15.63 -5.35
C LYS A 51 13.18 -17.09 -5.56
N TYR A 52 13.87 -17.99 -4.86
CA TYR A 52 13.66 -19.45 -4.95
C TYR A 52 13.67 -20.01 -6.39
N GLY A 53 14.49 -19.43 -7.28
CA GLY A 53 14.55 -19.82 -8.69
C GLY A 53 13.46 -19.20 -9.59
N HIS A 54 12.46 -18.54 -9.01
CA HIS A 54 11.47 -17.76 -9.75
C HIS A 54 12.04 -16.40 -10.12
N LYS A 55 11.72 -15.94 -11.33
CA LYS A 55 12.12 -14.63 -11.85
C LYS A 55 10.88 -13.87 -12.29
N TRP A 56 10.75 -12.63 -11.84
CA TRP A 56 9.70 -11.73 -12.31
C TRP A 56 10.24 -10.32 -12.47
N LYS A 57 9.50 -9.51 -13.21
CA LYS A 57 9.80 -8.10 -13.44
C LYS A 57 8.65 -7.26 -12.93
N SER A 58 8.95 -6.17 -12.25
CA SER A 58 7.93 -5.28 -11.73
C SER A 58 8.42 -3.84 -11.72
N LEU A 59 7.47 -2.91 -11.85
CA LEU A 59 7.69 -1.50 -11.51
C LEU A 59 7.41 -1.25 -10.02
N LEU A 60 6.66 -2.14 -9.36
CA LEU A 60 6.29 -2.06 -7.96
C LEU A 60 7.31 -2.81 -7.10
N THR A 61 7.70 -2.19 -5.99
CA THR A 61 8.51 -2.82 -4.94
C THR A 61 7.75 -2.81 -3.63
N GLU A 62 7.51 -3.98 -3.04
CA GLU A 62 6.84 -4.07 -1.74
C GLU A 62 7.69 -3.40 -0.66
N VAL A 63 7.07 -2.51 0.12
CA VAL A 63 7.71 -1.81 1.25
C VAL A 63 7.03 -2.08 2.59
N ALA A 64 5.78 -2.55 2.58
CA ALA A 64 5.07 -2.99 3.79
C ALA A 64 4.02 -4.04 3.44
N TYR A 65 3.69 -4.90 4.42
CA TYR A 65 2.69 -5.94 4.29
C TYR A 65 1.92 -6.13 5.60
N TRP A 66 0.60 -6.30 5.50
CA TRP A 66 -0.25 -6.69 6.62
C TRP A 66 -1.10 -7.89 6.23
N ARG A 67 -1.36 -8.74 7.23
CA ARG A 67 -2.29 -9.85 7.11
C ARG A 67 -3.47 -9.62 8.04
N LYS A 68 -4.65 -9.37 7.48
CA LYS A 68 -5.93 -9.25 8.22
C LYS A 68 -5.93 -8.14 9.28
N ALA A 69 -5.17 -7.06 9.06
CA ALA A 69 -5.18 -5.86 9.89
C ALA A 69 -6.42 -5.01 9.59
N ASN A 70 -7.57 -5.49 10.05
CA ASN A 70 -8.92 -5.01 9.76
C ASN A 70 -9.06 -3.48 9.85
N GLN A 71 -8.71 -2.94 11.00
CA GLN A 71 -8.77 -1.53 11.37
C GLN A 71 -7.84 -0.65 10.51
N ILE A 72 -6.74 -1.21 10.03
CA ILE A 72 -5.78 -0.50 9.18
C ILE A 72 -6.32 -0.46 7.75
N HIS A 73 -6.87 -1.56 7.25
CA HIS A 73 -7.52 -1.58 5.94
C HIS A 73 -8.72 -0.66 5.89
N HIS A 74 -9.59 -0.69 6.90
CA HIS A 74 -10.73 0.22 7.00
C HIS A 74 -10.28 1.69 6.93
N TRP A 75 -9.15 2.03 7.59
CA TRP A 75 -8.59 3.38 7.48
C TRP A 75 -8.17 3.72 6.03
N PHE A 76 -7.51 2.81 5.32
CA PHE A 76 -7.14 3.03 3.91
C PHE A 76 -8.37 3.20 3.02
N VAL A 77 -9.41 2.39 3.21
CA VAL A 77 -10.66 2.49 2.45
C VAL A 77 -11.27 3.89 2.62
N GLU A 78 -11.42 4.35 3.86
CA GLU A 78 -12.06 5.64 4.15
C GLU A 78 -11.21 6.85 3.75
N ASN A 79 -9.89 6.79 3.93
CA ASN A 79 -9.02 7.97 3.82
C ASN A 79 -8.24 8.04 2.51
N VAL A 80 -8.14 6.93 1.76
CA VAL A 80 -7.38 6.84 0.50
C VAL A 80 -8.27 6.40 -0.66
N GLN A 81 -9.25 5.52 -0.44
CA GLN A 81 -10.10 4.95 -1.50
C GLN A 81 -11.53 5.51 -1.51
N GLU A 82 -11.75 6.64 -0.83
CA GLU A 82 -13.03 7.36 -0.79
C GLU A 82 -14.23 6.50 -0.33
N GLY A 83 -13.97 5.56 0.58
CA GLY A 83 -15.00 4.67 1.14
C GLY A 83 -15.38 3.50 0.23
N VAL A 84 -14.73 3.36 -0.92
CA VAL A 84 -14.92 2.22 -1.84
C VAL A 84 -13.75 1.25 -1.66
N ASP A 85 -14.03 -0.05 -1.56
CA ASP A 85 -13.00 -1.10 -1.47
C ASP A 85 -12.94 -1.92 -2.78
N PRO A 86 -12.37 -1.37 -3.87
CA PRO A 86 -12.37 -2.02 -5.18
C PRO A 86 -11.21 -3.02 -5.35
N SER A 87 -10.33 -3.21 -4.34
CA SER A 87 -9.06 -3.96 -4.44
C SER A 87 -8.05 -3.42 -5.48
N ASP A 88 -8.35 -2.29 -6.13
CA ASP A 88 -7.42 -1.59 -7.01
C ASP A 88 -6.33 -0.84 -6.22
N PRO A 89 -5.15 -0.60 -6.82
CA PRO A 89 -4.08 0.17 -6.20
C PRO A 89 -4.38 1.69 -6.18
N TYR A 90 -4.12 2.35 -5.05
CA TYR A 90 -4.30 3.80 -4.88
C TYR A 90 -3.05 4.48 -4.33
N GLU A 91 -2.76 5.69 -4.81
CA GLU A 91 -1.69 6.53 -4.28
C GLU A 91 -1.99 6.95 -2.83
N VAL A 92 -0.98 6.84 -1.96
CA VAL A 92 -0.99 7.32 -0.59
C VAL A 92 -0.08 8.54 -0.51
N SER A 93 -0.66 9.70 -0.25
CA SER A 93 0.10 10.94 -0.08
C SER A 93 0.92 10.93 1.21
N ARG A 94 1.93 11.79 1.27
CA ARG A 94 2.73 11.98 2.49
C ARG A 94 1.85 12.44 3.65
N GLU A 95 0.88 13.32 3.39
CA GLU A 95 -0.05 13.87 4.38
C GLU A 95 -0.96 12.77 4.94
N GLN A 96 -1.48 11.88 4.09
CA GLN A 96 -2.23 10.70 4.52
C GLN A 96 -1.37 9.79 5.39
N LEU A 97 -0.12 9.52 5.00
CA LEU A 97 0.80 8.69 5.77
C LEU A 97 1.12 9.29 7.17
N VAL A 98 1.32 10.62 7.23
CA VAL A 98 1.45 11.35 8.51
C VAL A 98 0.19 11.20 9.35
N GLY A 99 -0.99 11.34 8.74
CA GLY A 99 -2.28 11.17 9.41
C GLY A 99 -2.44 9.79 10.05
N LEU A 100 -2.13 8.73 9.30
CA LEU A 100 -2.16 7.36 9.82
C LEU A 100 -1.17 7.17 10.98
N HIS A 101 0.07 7.64 10.83
CA HIS A 101 1.10 7.53 11.87
C HIS A 101 0.66 8.20 13.19
N GLN A 102 0.17 9.43 13.10
CA GLN A 102 -0.32 10.18 14.26
C GLN A 102 -1.55 9.52 14.89
N LEU A 103 -2.44 8.96 14.07
CA LEU A 103 -3.61 8.24 14.56
C LEU A 103 -3.20 6.98 15.34
N CYS A 104 -2.23 6.21 14.85
CA CYS A 104 -1.70 5.05 15.56
C CYS A 104 -1.12 5.44 16.92
N ILE A 105 -0.29 6.50 17.00
CA ILE A 105 0.23 7.02 18.28
C ILE A 105 -0.92 7.34 19.23
N LYS A 106 -1.93 8.08 18.77
CA LYS A 106 -3.07 8.49 19.60
C LYS A 106 -3.88 7.30 20.11
N VAL A 107 -4.06 6.26 19.30
CA VAL A 107 -4.75 5.02 19.69
C VAL A 107 -3.97 4.30 20.79
N ILE A 108 -2.64 4.19 20.65
CA ILE A 108 -1.76 3.55 21.63
C ILE A 108 -1.80 4.31 22.97
N ASP A 109 -1.72 5.63 22.93
CA ASP A 109 -1.62 6.50 24.10
C ASP A 109 -2.94 6.60 24.87
N THR A 110 -4.07 6.74 24.17
CA THR A 110 -5.37 7.00 24.81
C THR A 110 -6.18 5.74 25.06
N LYS A 111 -5.85 4.62 24.40
CA LYS A 111 -6.64 3.38 24.39
C LYS A 111 -8.10 3.57 23.98
N GLN A 112 -8.43 4.63 23.23
CA GLN A 112 -9.77 4.89 22.68
C GLN A 112 -9.93 4.30 21.27
N ALA A 113 -9.45 3.07 21.09
CA ALA A 113 -9.37 2.41 19.80
C ALA A 113 -10.71 2.41 19.01
N PRO A 114 -11.88 2.08 19.60
CA PRO A 114 -13.14 2.03 18.84
C PRO A 114 -13.60 3.37 18.27
N ALA A 115 -13.19 4.50 18.87
CA ALA A 115 -13.58 5.82 18.40
C ALA A 115 -12.58 6.40 17.37
N LEU A 116 -11.33 5.95 17.41
CA LEU A 116 -10.24 6.54 16.64
C LEU A 116 -9.88 5.71 15.40
N LEU A 117 -9.84 4.40 15.53
CA LEU A 117 -9.41 3.48 14.49
C LEU A 117 -10.28 2.21 14.56
N PRO A 118 -11.57 2.33 14.20
CA PRO A 118 -12.53 1.26 14.40
C PRO A 118 -12.28 0.08 13.47
N THR A 119 -12.58 -1.12 13.96
CA THR A 119 -12.74 -2.31 13.15
C THR A 119 -14.03 -2.24 12.33
N GLN A 120 -14.03 -2.87 11.16
CA GLN A 120 -15.17 -2.99 10.25
C GLN A 120 -15.55 -4.48 10.08
N PRO A 121 -16.82 -4.86 10.33
CA PRO A 121 -17.26 -6.23 10.12
C PRO A 121 -17.32 -6.54 8.61
N GLY A 122 -16.91 -7.75 8.24
CA GLY A 122 -17.13 -8.28 6.91
C GLY A 122 -16.38 -9.58 6.67
N PHE A 123 -16.74 -10.27 5.59
CA PHE A 123 -16.39 -11.68 5.40
C PHE A 123 -14.89 -11.94 5.26
N PHE A 124 -14.12 -10.96 4.77
CA PHE A 124 -12.70 -11.14 4.44
C PHE A 124 -11.72 -10.42 5.36
N PHE A 125 -12.21 -9.58 6.28
CA PHE A 125 -11.39 -8.51 6.87
C PHE A 125 -10.66 -8.85 8.17
N GLY A 126 -10.79 -10.07 8.70
CA GLY A 126 -10.13 -10.45 9.96
C GLY A 126 -11.03 -10.33 11.19
N SER A 127 -10.41 -10.19 12.38
CA SER A 127 -11.12 -10.04 13.65
C SER A 127 -11.70 -8.63 13.78
N THR A 128 -12.82 -8.51 14.50
CA THR A 128 -13.40 -7.24 14.91
C THR A 128 -13.09 -6.87 16.36
N ASP A 129 -12.37 -7.74 17.07
CA ASP A 129 -12.04 -7.55 18.47
C ASP A 129 -10.91 -6.53 18.66
N TYR A 130 -10.99 -5.77 19.75
CA TYR A 130 -9.96 -4.80 20.17
C TYR A 130 -9.01 -5.45 21.18
N ASP A 131 -8.43 -6.58 20.78
CA ASP A 131 -7.56 -7.42 21.59
C ASP A 131 -6.07 -7.08 21.37
N ASP A 132 -5.17 -7.92 21.88
CA ASP A 132 -3.73 -7.71 21.72
C ASP A 132 -3.30 -7.74 20.24
N TYR A 133 -3.96 -8.51 19.37
CA TYR A 133 -3.64 -8.55 17.95
C TYR A 133 -3.98 -7.23 17.26
N TYR A 134 -5.11 -6.62 17.61
CA TYR A 134 -5.45 -5.27 17.17
C TYR A 134 -4.30 -4.30 17.48
N TYR A 135 -3.80 -4.30 18.73
CA TYR A 135 -2.74 -3.36 19.13
C TYR A 135 -1.38 -3.70 18.51
N LEU A 136 -1.07 -4.97 18.25
CA LEU A 136 0.13 -5.38 17.53
C LEU A 136 0.15 -4.81 16.11
N ASP A 137 -0.97 -4.88 15.40
CA ASP A 137 -1.12 -4.29 14.07
C ASP A 137 -0.98 -2.76 14.10
N VAL A 138 -1.51 -2.10 15.13
CA VAL A 138 -1.37 -0.64 15.30
C VAL A 138 0.08 -0.24 15.58
N GLU A 139 0.80 -0.95 16.44
CA GLU A 139 2.22 -0.71 16.72
C GLU A 139 3.11 -0.99 15.51
N TYR A 140 2.82 -2.07 14.77
CA TYR A 140 3.49 -2.35 13.50
C TYR A 140 3.26 -1.21 12.50
N THR A 141 2.01 -0.76 12.36
CA THR A 141 1.65 0.33 11.45
C THR A 141 2.32 1.64 11.84
N LYS A 142 2.35 1.99 13.13
CA LYS A 142 3.11 3.14 13.64
C LYS A 142 4.59 3.04 13.24
N SER A 143 5.21 1.89 13.45
CA SER A 143 6.64 1.68 13.19
C SER A 143 6.96 1.78 11.70
N ILE A 144 6.19 1.13 10.83
CA ILE A 144 6.46 1.16 9.39
C ILE A 144 6.18 2.54 8.77
N THR A 145 5.13 3.23 9.23
CA THR A 145 4.84 4.60 8.79
C THR A 145 5.94 5.57 9.21
N GLU A 146 6.50 5.44 10.42
CA GLU A 146 7.67 6.22 10.87
C GLU A 146 8.90 5.99 9.98
N ILE A 147 9.21 4.73 9.68
CA ILE A 147 10.32 4.37 8.79
C ILE A 147 10.13 5.00 7.41
N LEU A 148 8.93 4.85 6.82
CA LEU A 148 8.64 5.40 5.49
C LEU A 148 8.69 6.93 5.48
N LEU A 149 8.14 7.61 6.49
CA LEU A 149 8.20 9.07 6.58
C LEU A 149 9.64 9.62 6.64
N ASN A 150 10.58 8.83 7.17
CA ASN A 150 11.99 9.22 7.31
C ASN A 150 12.87 8.78 6.12
N THR A 151 12.47 7.74 5.37
CA THR A 151 13.35 7.09 4.37
C THR A 151 12.79 7.11 2.95
N PHE A 152 11.47 7.23 2.78
CA PHE A 152 10.82 7.21 1.47
C PHE A 152 10.94 8.56 0.78
N ASN A 153 11.29 8.56 -0.52
CA ASN A 153 11.43 9.77 -1.31
C ASN A 153 10.18 10.02 -2.18
N PHE A 154 9.24 10.80 -1.64
CA PHE A 154 7.98 11.19 -2.30
C PHE A 154 8.18 12.07 -3.54
N ASP A 155 9.35 12.68 -3.76
CA ASP A 155 9.62 13.47 -4.96
C ASP A 155 9.87 12.58 -6.17
N THR A 156 10.40 11.38 -5.93
CA THR A 156 10.85 10.44 -6.98
C THR A 156 9.99 9.20 -7.11
N HIS A 157 9.17 8.89 -6.10
CA HIS A 157 8.31 7.72 -6.08
C HIS A 157 6.91 8.05 -5.57
N TYR A 158 5.92 7.32 -6.08
CA TYR A 158 4.59 7.19 -5.52
C TYR A 158 4.58 6.07 -4.49
N LEU A 159 3.94 6.31 -3.35
CA LEU A 159 3.61 5.27 -2.38
C LEU A 159 2.21 4.77 -2.72
N VAL A 160 2.02 3.47 -2.87
CA VAL A 160 0.76 2.91 -3.37
C VAL A 160 0.23 1.86 -2.42
N TYR A 161 -1.01 2.00 -1.99
CA TYR A 161 -1.75 1.01 -1.23
C TYR A 161 -2.51 0.06 -2.15
N GLN A 162 -2.48 -1.24 -1.85
CA GLN A 162 -3.33 -2.24 -2.50
C GLN A 162 -3.75 -3.32 -1.51
N SER A 163 -4.98 -3.81 -1.66
CA SER A 163 -5.51 -4.96 -0.93
C SER A 163 -5.91 -6.08 -1.88
N SER A 164 -5.98 -7.31 -1.37
CA SER A 164 -6.56 -8.47 -2.04
C SER A 164 -7.35 -9.29 -1.04
N TRP A 165 -8.57 -9.69 -1.39
CA TRP A 165 -9.41 -10.53 -0.55
C TRP A 165 -10.32 -11.48 -1.34
#